data_AF-A0AAW6C975-F1
#
_entry.id   AF-A0AAW6C975-F1
#
_cell.length_a   1.000
_cell.length_b   1.000
_cell.length_c   1.000
_cell.angle_alpha   90.00
_cell.angle_beta   90.00
_cell.angle_gamma   90.00
#
_symmetry.space_group_name_H-M   'P 1'
#
loop_
_entity.id
_entity.type
_entity.pdbx_description
1 polymer ?
#
loop_
_entity_poly.entity_id
_entity_poly.type
_entity_poly.pdbx_seq_one_letter_code
_entity_poly.pdbx_strand_id
1 'polypeptide(L)'
;RANEVRPIFRSLGDIAQATGCAIVLIGHLNKAAGTQSTYRGLGSIDITAAVRSLLFIGKLKDSPTTRVLIHEKSSLAPPGQSLAFSLGDEKGFEWIGAYDITADELLTGTDTAKTESKTAQAEMLILELLADGKKMPSAELEKAVNDRGISSRTMRTAKSRIGDRLVTEKDGTAWVCYLRD
;
A
#
# COMPACT_ATOMS: atom_id res chain seq x y z
N ARG A 1 16.80 -24.06 -13.36
CA ARG A 1 17.65 -22.96 -13.89
C ARG A 1 16.83 -22.14 -14.90
N ALA A 2 17.13 -20.85 -15.10
CA ALA A 2 16.42 -19.95 -16.03
C ALA A 2 16.18 -20.56 -17.45
N ASN A 3 17.20 -21.20 -18.02
CA ASN A 3 17.13 -21.77 -19.38
C ASN A 3 16.24 -23.01 -19.57
N GLU A 4 15.73 -23.62 -18.50
CA GLU A 4 14.88 -24.84 -18.59
C GLU A 4 13.39 -24.53 -18.75
N VAL A 5 12.98 -23.30 -18.42
CA VAL A 5 11.56 -22.92 -18.34
C VAL A 5 11.04 -22.36 -19.66
N ARG A 6 11.91 -21.67 -20.43
CA ARG A 6 11.54 -21.05 -21.71
C ARG A 6 10.94 -22.04 -22.73
N PRO A 7 11.51 -23.24 -22.95
CA PRO A 7 10.94 -24.20 -23.90
C PRO A 7 9.52 -24.62 -23.50
N ILE A 8 9.29 -24.84 -22.21
CA ILE A 8 7.98 -25.23 -21.67
C ILE A 8 6.94 -24.15 -21.93
N PHE A 9 7.27 -22.89 -21.63
CA PHE A 9 6.35 -21.77 -21.86
C PHE A 9 6.07 -21.51 -23.35
N ARG A 10 7.05 -21.77 -24.23
CA ARG A 10 6.83 -21.73 -25.67
C ARG A 10 5.80 -22.78 -26.10
N SER A 11 5.98 -24.04 -25.68
CA SER A 11 5.01 -25.10 -25.98
C SER A 11 3.60 -24.78 -25.46
N LEU A 12 3.48 -24.19 -24.27
CA LEU A 12 2.18 -23.73 -23.75
C LEU A 12 1.58 -22.63 -24.63
N GLY A 13 2.39 -21.68 -25.08
CA GLY A 13 1.97 -20.63 -26.02
C GLY A 13 1.44 -21.20 -27.34
N ASP A 14 2.13 -22.20 -27.89
CA ASP A 14 1.72 -22.87 -29.14
C ASP A 14 0.37 -23.58 -28.98
N ILE A 15 0.16 -24.27 -27.85
CA ILE A 15 -1.14 -24.92 -27.53
C ILE A 15 -2.25 -23.87 -27.40
N ALA A 16 -2.02 -22.79 -26.65
CA ALA A 16 -2.99 -21.72 -26.48
C ALA A 16 -3.38 -21.09 -27.84
N GLN A 17 -2.41 -20.89 -28.72
CA GLN A 17 -2.65 -20.36 -30.06
C GLN A 17 -3.43 -21.34 -30.95
N ALA A 18 -3.05 -22.62 -30.96
CA ALA A 18 -3.72 -23.64 -31.78
C ALA A 18 -5.17 -23.89 -31.36
N THR A 19 -5.48 -23.71 -30.08
CA THR A 19 -6.80 -24.02 -29.50
C THR A 19 -7.65 -22.77 -29.23
N GLY A 20 -7.07 -21.58 -29.28
CA GLY A 20 -7.73 -20.33 -28.90
C GLY A 20 -8.05 -20.21 -27.41
N CYS A 21 -7.44 -21.04 -26.54
CA CYS A 21 -7.68 -20.99 -25.10
C CYS A 21 -6.72 -20.03 -24.37
N ALA A 22 -7.14 -19.58 -23.18
CA ALA A 22 -6.28 -18.88 -22.24
C ALA A 22 -5.70 -19.87 -21.24
N ILE A 23 -4.38 -19.82 -21.03
CA ILE A 23 -3.69 -20.61 -20.00
C ILE A 23 -3.41 -19.69 -18.81
N VAL A 24 -3.95 -20.04 -17.65
CA VAL A 24 -3.75 -19.29 -16.40
C VAL A 24 -2.74 -20.04 -15.54
N LEU A 25 -1.70 -19.32 -15.13
CA LEU A 25 -0.63 -19.85 -14.27
C LEU A 25 -0.74 -19.21 -12.89
N ILE A 26 -0.79 -20.04 -11.85
CA ILE A 26 -0.85 -19.58 -10.46
C ILE A 26 0.52 -19.75 -9.83
N GLY A 27 1.09 -18.63 -9.37
CA GLY A 27 2.40 -18.57 -8.72
C GLY A 27 2.30 -18.04 -7.30
N HIS A 28 3.08 -18.64 -6.40
CA HIS A 28 3.27 -18.10 -5.05
C HIS A 28 4.57 -17.29 -4.98
N LEU A 29 4.47 -16.10 -4.39
CA LEU A 29 5.61 -15.24 -4.15
C LEU A 29 6.62 -15.92 -3.22
N ASN A 30 7.91 -15.78 -3.53
CA ASN A 30 8.95 -16.19 -2.61
C ASN A 30 9.08 -15.20 -1.43
N LYS A 31 9.71 -15.66 -0.32
CA LYS A 31 9.92 -14.85 0.89
C LYS A 31 11.07 -13.84 0.78
N ALA A 32 11.70 -13.68 -0.39
CA ALA A 32 12.89 -12.83 -0.53
C ALA A 32 12.49 -11.36 -0.36
N ALA A 33 13.05 -10.68 0.64
CA ALA A 33 12.90 -9.24 0.83
C ALA A 33 13.93 -8.47 0.00
N GLY A 34 13.56 -7.32 -0.58
CA GLY A 34 14.48 -6.38 -1.25
C GLY A 34 14.57 -6.46 -2.78
N THR A 35 13.91 -7.42 -3.45
CA THR A 35 13.79 -7.47 -4.92
C THR A 35 12.50 -6.79 -5.39
N GLN A 36 12.51 -6.17 -6.58
CA GLN A 36 11.32 -5.56 -7.19
C GLN A 36 10.17 -6.58 -7.34
N SER A 37 8.93 -6.13 -7.17
CA SER A 37 7.68 -6.91 -7.21
C SER A 37 7.59 -7.86 -8.41
N THR A 38 7.95 -7.36 -9.59
CA THR A 38 7.96 -8.09 -10.86
C THR A 38 8.82 -9.38 -10.81
N TYR A 39 9.81 -9.44 -9.90
CA TYR A 39 10.77 -10.54 -9.79
C TYR A 39 10.47 -11.50 -8.62
N ARG A 40 9.56 -11.14 -7.71
CA ARG A 40 9.22 -12.01 -6.56
C ARG A 40 8.18 -13.07 -6.88
N GLY A 41 7.37 -12.86 -7.92
CA GLY A 41 6.26 -13.73 -8.32
C GLY A 41 6.65 -15.21 -8.38
N LEU A 42 7.79 -15.50 -9.01
CA LEU A 42 8.18 -16.86 -9.37
C LEU A 42 9.70 -17.09 -9.45
N GLY A 43 10.54 -16.09 -9.10
CA GLY A 43 11.99 -16.24 -9.12
C GLY A 43 12.62 -16.44 -10.52
N SER A 44 11.88 -16.17 -11.60
CA SER A 44 12.39 -16.28 -12.97
C SER A 44 11.85 -15.18 -13.87
N ILE A 45 12.76 -14.38 -14.41
CA ILE A 45 12.52 -13.36 -15.45
C ILE A 45 11.83 -13.99 -16.67
N ASP A 46 12.15 -15.25 -16.96
CA ASP A 46 11.66 -15.94 -18.15
C ASP A 46 10.15 -16.15 -18.14
N ILE A 47 9.56 -16.27 -16.94
CA ILE A 47 8.12 -16.42 -16.81
C ILE A 47 7.43 -15.09 -17.09
N THR A 48 7.91 -14.01 -16.45
CA THR A 48 7.40 -12.66 -16.71
C THR A 48 7.56 -12.26 -18.18
N ALA A 49 8.66 -12.67 -18.83
CA ALA A 49 8.87 -12.43 -20.26
C ALA A 49 7.85 -13.18 -21.13
N ALA A 50 7.51 -14.42 -20.79
CA ALA A 50 6.65 -15.28 -21.60
C ALA A 50 5.15 -14.95 -21.52
N VAL A 51 4.65 -14.45 -20.38
CA VAL A 51 3.21 -14.19 -20.20
C VAL A 51 2.77 -12.88 -20.86
N ARG A 52 1.53 -12.83 -21.39
CA ARG A 52 0.92 -11.60 -21.95
C ARG A 52 0.28 -10.70 -20.90
N SER A 53 -0.15 -11.28 -19.77
CA SER A 53 -0.70 -10.56 -18.62
C SER A 53 -0.06 -11.08 -17.33
N LEU A 54 0.24 -10.18 -16.41
CA LEU A 54 0.71 -10.50 -15.06
C LEU A 54 -0.16 -9.77 -14.04
N LEU A 55 -0.89 -10.55 -13.24
CA LEU A 55 -1.72 -10.07 -12.15
C LEU A 55 -1.04 -10.39 -10.83
N PHE A 56 -0.95 -9.38 -9.97
CA PHE A 56 -0.42 -9.49 -8.62
C PHE A 56 -1.58 -9.35 -7.62
N ILE A 57 -1.64 -10.23 -6.61
CA ILE A 57 -2.64 -10.14 -5.55
C ILE A 57 -1.93 -10.16 -4.20
N GLY A 58 -2.13 -9.12 -3.41
CA GLY A 58 -1.57 -8.99 -2.06
C GLY A 58 -2.63 -8.59 -1.03
N LYS A 59 -2.36 -8.87 0.24
CA LYS A 59 -3.20 -8.40 1.35
C LYS A 59 -2.76 -7.02 1.79
N LEU A 60 -3.71 -6.16 2.16
CA LEU A 60 -3.36 -4.92 2.86
C LEU A 60 -2.85 -5.24 4.28
N LYS A 61 -1.80 -4.56 4.70
CA LYS A 61 -1.18 -4.78 6.02
C LYS A 61 -2.14 -4.49 7.18
N ASP A 62 -2.93 -3.41 7.05
CA ASP A 62 -3.87 -2.97 8.09
C ASP A 62 -5.26 -3.61 7.98
N SER A 63 -5.51 -4.42 6.95
CA SER A 63 -6.81 -5.07 6.71
C SER A 63 -6.59 -6.47 6.14
N PRO A 64 -6.51 -7.50 6.99
CA PRO A 64 -6.09 -8.85 6.59
C PRO A 64 -7.10 -9.59 5.70
N THR A 65 -8.35 -9.12 5.64
CA THR A 65 -9.42 -9.59 4.75
C THR A 65 -9.44 -8.84 3.42
N THR A 66 -8.88 -7.63 3.36
CA THR A 66 -8.81 -6.85 2.12
C THR A 66 -7.59 -7.28 1.30
N ARG A 67 -7.83 -7.53 0.02
CA ARG A 67 -6.81 -7.86 -0.97
C ARG A 67 -6.90 -6.87 -2.11
N VAL A 68 -5.76 -6.58 -2.72
CA VAL A 68 -5.69 -5.73 -3.90
C VAL A 68 -5.11 -6.54 -5.05
N LEU A 69 -5.82 -6.53 -6.18
CA LEU A 69 -5.39 -7.05 -7.47
C LEU A 69 -4.77 -5.90 -8.27
N ILE A 70 -3.55 -6.10 -8.74
CA ILE A 70 -2.76 -5.14 -9.48
C ILE A 70 -2.39 -5.75 -10.82
N HIS A 71 -2.62 -5.03 -11.91
CA HIS A 71 -2.20 -5.45 -13.25
C HIS A 71 -0.80 -4.91 -13.52
N GLU A 72 0.22 -5.73 -13.31
CA GLU A 72 1.63 -5.33 -13.45
C GLU A 72 2.09 -5.32 -14.91
N LYS A 73 1.62 -6.28 -15.70
CA LYS A 73 1.97 -6.38 -17.13
C LYS A 73 0.74 -6.64 -17.96
N SER A 74 0.60 -5.90 -19.05
CA SER A 74 -0.35 -6.17 -20.13
C SER A 74 0.34 -5.90 -21.47
N SER A 75 0.39 -6.89 -22.35
CA SER A 75 1.02 -6.76 -23.67
C SER A 75 0.09 -6.24 -24.77
N LEU A 76 -1.22 -6.24 -24.54
CA LEU A 76 -2.24 -5.91 -25.56
C LEU A 76 -2.99 -4.60 -25.29
N ALA A 77 -2.82 -4.02 -24.10
CA ALA A 77 -3.45 -2.79 -23.66
C ALA A 77 -2.63 -2.19 -22.50
N PRO A 78 -2.84 -0.92 -22.15
CA PRO A 78 -2.34 -0.40 -20.88
C PRO A 78 -2.79 -1.28 -19.70
N PRO A 79 -1.95 -1.45 -18.67
CA PRO A 79 -2.37 -2.17 -17.47
C PRO A 79 -3.62 -1.52 -16.85
N GLY A 80 -4.51 -2.36 -16.32
CA GLY A 80 -5.76 -1.91 -15.71
C GLY A 80 -5.54 -1.27 -14.35
N GLN A 81 -6.54 -0.52 -13.89
CA GLN A 81 -6.54 0.05 -12.54
C GLN A 81 -6.50 -1.07 -11.49
N SER A 82 -5.75 -0.84 -10.41
CA SER A 82 -5.73 -1.70 -9.24
C SER A 82 -7.11 -1.75 -8.56
N LEU A 83 -7.55 -2.96 -8.20
CA LEU A 83 -8.88 -3.20 -7.63
C LEU A 83 -8.78 -3.92 -6.28
N ALA A 84 -9.45 -3.39 -5.27
CA ALA A 84 -9.60 -4.02 -3.97
C ALA A 84 -10.84 -4.91 -3.90
N PHE A 85 -10.73 -6.00 -3.13
CA PHE A 85 -11.82 -6.90 -2.79
C PHE A 85 -11.63 -7.48 -1.38
N SER A 86 -12.74 -7.81 -0.72
CA SER A 86 -12.74 -8.53 0.55
C SER A 86 -12.77 -10.04 0.31
N LEU A 87 -12.02 -10.79 1.13
CA LEU A 87 -12.06 -12.25 1.18
C LEU A 87 -11.60 -12.76 2.56
N GLY A 88 -12.51 -13.25 3.40
CA GLY A 88 -12.16 -13.98 4.62
C GLY A 88 -13.11 -13.87 5.82
N ASP A 89 -14.26 -13.19 5.70
CA ASP A 89 -15.21 -12.88 6.78
C ASP A 89 -16.53 -13.66 6.69
N GLU A 90 -16.49 -14.92 6.23
CA GLU A 90 -17.66 -15.82 5.99
C GLU A 90 -18.64 -15.33 4.90
N LYS A 91 -18.63 -14.04 4.56
CA LYS A 91 -19.43 -13.41 3.50
C LYS A 91 -18.94 -13.73 2.08
N GLY A 92 -17.82 -14.44 1.94
CA GLY A 92 -17.25 -14.82 0.65
C GLY A 92 -16.45 -13.70 0.00
N PHE A 93 -16.60 -13.55 -1.31
CA PHE A 93 -15.88 -12.58 -2.13
C PHE A 93 -16.75 -11.35 -2.39
N GLU A 94 -16.21 -10.15 -2.17
CA GLU A 94 -16.90 -8.88 -2.46
C GLU A 94 -15.95 -7.86 -3.08
N TRP A 95 -16.34 -7.23 -4.19
CA TRP A 95 -15.59 -6.11 -4.77
C TRP A 95 -15.73 -4.87 -3.91
N ILE A 96 -14.61 -4.24 -3.56
CA ILE A 96 -14.58 -2.94 -2.87
C ILE A 96 -14.49 -1.81 -3.89
N GLY A 97 -13.71 -2.00 -4.96
CA GLY A 97 -13.57 -1.05 -6.08
C GLY A 97 -12.13 -0.66 -6.35
N ALA A 98 -11.93 0.50 -6.99
CA ALA A 98 -10.62 1.04 -7.29
C ALA A 98 -9.78 1.28 -6.02
N TYR A 99 -8.49 0.95 -6.07
CA TYR A 99 -7.57 1.17 -4.96
C TYR A 99 -6.20 1.62 -5.48
N ASP A 100 -5.74 2.79 -5.07
CA ASP A 100 -4.48 3.35 -5.54
C ASP A 100 -3.30 2.85 -4.70
N ILE A 101 -2.63 1.80 -5.18
CA ILE A 101 -1.41 1.25 -4.59
C ILE A 101 -0.61 0.49 -5.66
N THR A 102 0.71 0.57 -5.59
CA THR A 102 1.62 -0.19 -6.45
C THR A 102 1.93 -1.58 -5.87
N ALA A 103 2.43 -2.52 -6.68
CA ALA A 103 2.79 -3.85 -6.18
C ALA A 103 3.97 -3.81 -5.19
N ASP A 104 4.92 -2.90 -5.38
CA ASP A 104 6.05 -2.73 -4.46
C ASP A 104 5.58 -2.22 -3.09
N GLU A 105 4.67 -1.26 -3.06
CA GLU A 105 4.02 -0.75 -1.85
C GLU A 105 3.22 -1.83 -1.11
N LEU A 106 2.45 -2.61 -1.86
CA LEU A 106 1.67 -3.71 -1.31
C LEU A 106 2.57 -4.81 -0.72
N LEU A 107 3.70 -5.12 -1.36
CA LEU A 107 4.67 -6.13 -0.90
C LEU A 107 5.48 -5.68 0.31
N THR A 108 5.85 -4.40 0.37
CA THR A 108 6.57 -3.82 1.50
C THR A 108 5.64 -3.47 2.65
N GLY A 109 4.32 -3.47 2.40
CA GLY A 109 3.30 -3.07 3.36
C GLY A 109 3.32 -1.58 3.65
N THR A 110 3.79 -0.77 2.70
CA THR A 110 3.77 0.69 2.75
C THR A 110 2.69 1.21 1.81
N ASP A 111 1.58 1.67 2.35
CA ASP A 111 0.55 2.36 1.57
C ASP A 111 0.84 3.87 1.63
N THR A 112 1.61 4.39 0.66
CA THR A 112 2.09 5.78 0.71
C THR A 112 0.95 6.76 0.52
N ALA A 113 -0.01 6.48 -0.38
CA ALA A 113 -1.19 7.32 -0.60
C ALA A 113 -2.04 7.44 0.68
N LYS A 114 -2.31 6.32 1.36
CA LYS A 114 -3.00 6.33 2.66
C LYS A 114 -2.17 7.00 3.75
N THR A 115 -0.85 6.82 3.74
CA THR A 115 0.06 7.45 4.71
C THR A 115 0.09 8.96 4.53
N GLU A 116 0.15 9.45 3.29
CA GLU A 116 0.08 10.87 2.94
C GLU A 116 -1.27 11.47 3.34
N SER A 117 -2.38 10.79 3.00
CA SER A 117 -3.73 11.21 3.40
C SER A 117 -3.88 11.31 4.92
N LYS A 118 -3.42 10.29 5.68
CA LYS A 118 -3.44 10.33 7.14
C LYS A 118 -2.50 11.39 7.72
N THR A 119 -1.37 11.68 7.05
CA THR A 119 -0.45 12.75 7.46
C THR A 119 -1.10 14.12 7.28
N ALA A 120 -1.76 14.36 6.14
CA ALA A 120 -2.49 15.59 5.87
C ALA A 120 -3.68 15.77 6.84
N GLN A 121 -4.43 14.69 7.13
CA GLN A 121 -5.50 14.72 8.13
C GLN A 121 -4.98 15.03 9.54
N ALA A 122 -3.83 14.45 9.91
CA ALA A 122 -3.18 14.74 11.19
C ALA A 122 -2.74 16.21 11.28
N GLU A 123 -2.16 16.74 10.20
CA GLU A 123 -1.72 18.13 10.10
C GLU A 123 -2.90 19.10 10.26
N MET A 124 -3.97 18.89 9.49
CA MET A 124 -5.20 19.69 9.61
C MET A 124 -5.78 19.64 11.03
N LEU A 125 -5.87 18.44 11.62
CA LEU A 125 -6.40 18.29 12.97
C LEU A 125 -5.55 19.01 14.03
N ILE A 126 -4.22 18.92 13.94
CA ILE A 126 -3.32 19.63 14.86
C ILE A 126 -3.53 21.14 14.72
N LEU A 127 -3.63 21.64 13.48
CA LEU A 127 -3.86 23.06 13.23
C LEU A 127 -5.22 23.53 13.78
N GLU A 128 -6.28 22.74 13.62
CA GLU A 128 -7.62 23.02 14.14
C GLU A 128 -7.67 23.03 15.68
N LEU A 129 -7.04 22.04 16.33
CA LEU A 129 -7.06 21.92 17.80
C LEU A 129 -6.30 23.05 18.49
N LEU A 130 -5.27 23.58 17.83
CA LEU A 130 -4.39 24.64 18.34
C LEU A 130 -4.69 26.02 17.74
N ALA A 131 -5.76 26.15 16.95
CA ALA A 131 -6.19 27.41 16.37
C ALA A 131 -6.50 28.47 17.45
N ASP A 132 -6.47 29.75 17.06
CA ASP A 132 -6.79 30.90 17.93
C ASP A 132 -5.94 30.99 19.20
N GLY A 133 -4.66 30.60 19.11
CA GLY A 133 -3.71 30.65 20.23
C GLY A 133 -3.98 29.61 21.33
N LYS A 134 -4.82 28.61 21.07
CA LYS A 134 -5.10 27.53 22.03
C LYS A 134 -3.83 26.76 22.36
N LYS A 135 -3.66 26.49 23.65
CA LYS A 135 -2.60 25.65 24.19
C LYS A 135 -3.21 24.33 24.66
N MET A 136 -2.59 23.22 24.31
CA MET A 136 -3.08 21.87 24.65
C MET A 136 -1.94 21.00 25.17
N PRO A 137 -2.15 20.18 26.22
CA PRO A 137 -1.16 19.19 26.64
C PRO A 137 -0.79 18.24 25.48
N SER A 138 0.50 17.97 25.27
CA SER A 138 0.98 17.10 24.18
C SER A 138 0.36 15.70 24.26
N ALA A 139 0.11 15.19 25.47
CA ALA A 139 -0.55 13.90 25.67
C ALA A 139 -2.01 13.89 25.19
N GLU A 140 -2.74 14.98 25.38
CA GLU A 140 -4.13 15.12 24.91
C GLU A 140 -4.17 15.30 23.39
N LEU A 141 -3.23 16.06 22.83
CA LEU A 141 -3.08 16.19 21.38
C LEU A 141 -2.77 14.84 20.73
N GLU A 142 -1.86 14.05 21.31
CA GLU A 142 -1.55 12.70 20.85
C GLU A 142 -2.76 11.76 20.94
N LYS A 143 -3.52 11.84 22.04
CA LYS A 143 -4.75 11.06 22.20
C LYS A 143 -5.78 11.43 21.12
N ALA A 144 -6.05 12.72 20.88
CA ALA A 144 -7.02 13.17 19.89
C ALA A 144 -6.67 12.72 18.46
N VAL A 145 -5.37 12.71 18.12
CA VAL A 145 -4.89 12.21 16.82
C VAL A 145 -5.02 10.68 16.75
N ASN A 146 -4.64 9.97 17.81
CA ASN A 146 -4.73 8.51 17.87
C ASN A 146 -6.19 8.01 17.80
N ASP A 147 -7.13 8.73 18.43
CA ASP A 147 -8.57 8.41 18.40
C ASP A 147 -9.16 8.48 16.97
N ARG A 148 -8.50 9.20 16.04
CA ARG A 148 -8.82 9.17 14.59
C ARG A 148 -8.12 8.04 13.83
N GLY A 149 -7.50 7.08 14.52
CA GLY A 149 -6.80 5.95 13.91
C GLY A 149 -5.49 6.32 13.20
N ILE A 150 -4.86 7.43 13.60
CA ILE A 150 -3.59 7.92 13.07
C ILE A 150 -2.46 7.46 13.99
N SER A 151 -1.41 6.86 13.44
CA SER A 151 -0.30 6.34 14.24
C SER A 151 0.63 7.45 14.75
N SER A 152 1.35 7.21 15.86
CA SER A 152 2.36 8.14 16.38
C SER A 152 3.46 8.49 15.37
N ARG A 153 3.82 7.55 14.47
CA ARG A 153 4.78 7.80 13.39
C ARG A 153 4.23 8.83 12.40
N THR A 154 2.98 8.64 11.96
CA THR A 154 2.28 9.57 11.05
C THR A 154 2.14 10.96 11.68
N MET A 155 1.79 11.00 12.97
CA MET A 155 1.72 12.25 13.72
C MET A 155 3.06 12.96 13.79
N ARG A 156 4.16 12.25 14.03
CA ARG A 156 5.51 12.85 14.05
C ARG A 156 5.86 13.47 12.70
N THR A 157 5.52 12.81 11.60
CA THR A 157 5.68 13.37 10.25
C THR A 157 4.84 14.63 10.07
N ALA A 158 3.58 14.62 10.51
CA ALA A 158 2.70 15.79 10.44
C ALA A 158 3.24 16.97 11.27
N LYS A 159 3.69 16.73 12.51
CA LYS A 159 4.37 17.76 13.34
C LYS A 159 5.59 18.34 12.60
N SER A 160 6.39 17.50 11.95
CA SER A 160 7.54 17.93 11.16
C SER A 160 7.17 18.78 9.92
N ARG A 161 5.98 18.58 9.33
CA ARG A 161 5.48 19.40 8.20
C ARG A 161 4.99 20.76 8.64
N ILE A 162 4.30 20.84 9.78
CA ILE A 162 3.90 22.12 10.38
C ILE A 162 5.14 22.96 10.73
N GLY A 163 6.23 22.30 11.10
CA GLY A 163 7.54 22.93 11.29
C GLY A 163 7.54 23.89 12.47
N ASP A 164 8.25 25.01 12.31
CA ASP A 164 8.53 25.97 13.38
C ASP A 164 7.30 26.68 13.94
N ARG A 165 6.15 26.60 13.25
CA ARG A 165 4.87 27.10 13.75
C ARG A 165 4.36 26.28 14.94
N LEU A 166 4.66 24.99 15.03
CA LEU A 166 4.24 24.15 16.14
C LEU A 166 5.28 24.18 17.26
N VAL A 167 4.96 24.84 18.36
CA VAL A 167 5.83 24.92 19.53
C VAL A 167 5.40 23.89 20.56
N THR A 168 6.38 23.23 21.19
CA THR A 168 6.16 22.37 22.36
C THR A 168 7.04 22.87 23.48
N GLU A 169 6.43 23.33 24.56
CA GLU A 169 7.10 23.96 25.70
C GLU A 169 6.72 23.25 26.99
N LYS A 170 7.63 23.26 27.97
CA LYS A 170 7.36 22.68 29.28
C LYS A 170 6.67 23.71 30.16
N ASP A 171 5.44 23.41 30.57
CA ASP A 171 4.65 24.21 31.51
C ASP A 171 4.47 23.42 32.81
N GLY A 172 5.24 23.79 33.83
CA GLY A 172 5.33 23.06 35.09
C GLY A 172 5.83 21.63 34.91
N THR A 173 4.95 20.65 35.13
CA THR A 173 5.24 19.20 34.97
C THR A 173 4.78 18.65 33.61
N ALA A 174 4.04 19.42 32.81
CA ALA A 174 3.47 18.97 31.54
C ALA A 174 4.19 19.58 30.33
N TRP A 175 4.13 18.88 29.20
CA TRP A 175 4.52 19.43 27.89
C TRP A 175 3.26 19.94 27.19
N VAL A 176 3.27 21.18 26.75
CA VAL A 176 2.13 21.88 26.13
C VAL A 176 2.50 22.27 24.71
N CYS A 177 1.60 21.97 23.77
CA CYS A 177 1.71 22.34 22.37
C CYS A 177 0.85 23.56 22.07
N TYR A 178 1.35 24.46 21.23
CA TYR A 178 0.61 25.61 20.70
C TYR A 178 1.17 26.05 19.36
N LEU A 179 0.38 26.80 18.58
CA LEU A 179 0.86 27.44 17.37
C LEU A 179 1.44 28.82 17.68
N ARG A 180 2.63 29.09 17.17
CA ARG A 180 3.24 30.43 17.17
C ARG A 180 2.66 31.23 16.01
N ASP A 181 2.34 32.49 16.28
CA ASP A 181 1.99 33.49 15.27
C ASP A 181 3.16 33.76 14.30
#